data_AF-A0ABD0JJN8-F1
#
_entry.id   AF-A0ABD0JJN8-F1
#
_cell.length_a   1.000
_cell.length_b   1.000
_cell.length_c   1.000
_cell.angle_alpha   90.00
_cell.angle_beta   90.00
_cell.angle_gamma   90.00
#
_symmetry.space_group_name_H-M   'P 1'
#
loop_
_entity.id
_entity.type
_entity.pdbx_description
1 polymer ?
#
loop_
_entity_poly.entity_id
_entity_poly.type
_entity_poly.pdbx_seq_one_letter_code
_entity_poly.pdbx_strand_id
1 'polypeptide(L)'
;MVTWRGRLSFRMFISSKPTHYGIKLYCMCDSETGYICKLQVYTGASAEGREKDHGPNIIKRLSLDFLGRGHVIYMDSHFSSPDLFEHLRKRHFGSGNGLVR
;
A
#
# COMPACT_ATOMS: atom_id res chain seq x y z
N MET A 1 -11.06 0.77 -4.00
CA MET A 1 -11.07 1.25 -5.40
C MET A 1 -12.24 2.20 -5.54
N VAL A 2 -12.03 3.35 -6.18
CA VAL A 2 -13.08 4.33 -6.44
C VAL A 2 -13.56 4.17 -7.87
N THR A 3 -14.84 3.96 -8.08
CA THR A 3 -15.40 3.73 -9.42
C THR A 3 -15.21 4.96 -10.29
N TRP A 4 -14.64 4.78 -11.49
CA TRP A 4 -14.47 5.85 -12.45
C TRP A 4 -14.49 5.29 -13.87
N ARG A 5 -15.37 5.83 -14.72
CA ARG A 5 -15.53 5.39 -16.12
C ARG A 5 -15.05 6.41 -17.16
N GLY A 6 -14.76 7.65 -16.74
CA GLY A 6 -14.24 8.69 -17.62
C GLY A 6 -12.83 8.39 -18.16
N ARG A 7 -12.37 9.24 -19.09
CA ARG A 7 -11.00 9.21 -19.59
C ARG A 7 -10.06 9.74 -18.50
N LEU A 8 -9.18 8.87 -18.01
CA LEU A 8 -8.16 9.20 -17.02
C LEU A 8 -6.93 8.33 -17.31
N SER A 9 -5.75 8.94 -17.36
CA SER A 9 -4.50 8.29 -17.78
C SER A 9 -4.10 7.10 -16.91
N PHE A 10 -4.41 7.15 -15.62
CA PHE A 10 -4.08 6.10 -14.64
C PHE A 10 -5.29 5.30 -14.16
N ARG A 11 -6.38 5.29 -14.92
CA ARG A 11 -7.52 4.40 -14.65
C ARG A 11 -7.06 2.95 -14.72
N MET A 12 -7.42 2.17 -13.71
CA MET A 12 -7.08 0.76 -13.62
C MET A 12 -8.27 -0.16 -13.87
N PHE A 13 -7.99 -1.31 -14.47
CA PHE A 13 -8.89 -2.45 -14.53
C PHE A 13 -8.41 -3.53 -13.56
N ILE A 14 -9.24 -3.94 -12.60
CA ILE A 14 -8.93 -5.04 -11.67
C ILE A 14 -10.08 -6.04 -11.69
N SER A 15 -9.88 -7.17 -12.36
CA SER A 15 -10.92 -8.20 -12.57
C SER A 15 -11.46 -8.81 -11.28
N SER A 16 -10.70 -8.79 -10.20
CA SER A 16 -11.10 -9.39 -8.92
C SER A 16 -11.90 -8.46 -8.01
N LYS A 17 -12.15 -7.21 -8.41
CA LYS A 17 -12.90 -6.23 -7.61
C LYS A 17 -14.32 -6.07 -8.15
N PRO A 18 -15.34 -5.87 -7.30
CA PRO A 18 -16.73 -5.69 -7.77
C PRO A 18 -16.88 -4.55 -8.80
N THR A 19 -16.08 -3.50 -8.65
CA THR A 19 -15.98 -2.40 -9.61
C THR A 19 -14.71 -2.60 -10.43
N HIS A 20 -14.87 -3.16 -11.64
CA HIS A 20 -13.71 -3.51 -12.46
C HIS A 20 -12.88 -2.31 -12.90
N TYR A 21 -13.52 -1.18 -13.23
CA TYR A 21 -12.85 0.04 -13.69
C TYR A 21 -12.90 1.13 -12.62
N GLY A 22 -11.74 1.69 -12.29
CA GLY A 22 -11.68 2.80 -11.35
C GLY A 22 -10.28 3.30 -11.05
N ILE A 23 -10.21 4.12 -10.00
CA ILE A 23 -8.98 4.65 -9.44
C ILE A 23 -8.55 3.74 -8.29
N LYS A 24 -7.32 3.22 -8.38
CA LYS A 24 -6.73 2.42 -7.31
C LYS A 24 -6.15 3.36 -6.24
N LEU A 25 -6.46 3.06 -4.99
CA LEU A 25 -5.99 3.78 -3.81
C LEU A 25 -5.24 2.80 -2.91
N TYR A 26 -4.15 3.25 -2.32
CA TYR A 26 -3.47 2.60 -1.21
C TYR A 26 -3.85 3.35 0.06
N CYS A 27 -4.37 2.63 1.06
CA CYS A 27 -4.81 3.21 2.31
C CYS A 27 -4.11 2.50 3.47
N MET A 28 -3.56 3.28 4.41
CA MET A 28 -3.15 2.81 5.72
C MET A 28 -4.26 3.18 6.69
N CYS A 29 -4.80 2.18 7.38
CA CYS A 29 -5.93 2.36 8.27
C CYS A 29 -5.59 1.80 9.65
N ASP A 30 -6.17 2.41 10.68
CA ASP A 30 -6.19 1.84 12.01
C ASP A 30 -7.01 0.55 12.01
N SER A 31 -6.47 -0.51 12.62
CA SER A 31 -7.07 -1.85 12.56
C SER A 31 -8.30 -2.00 13.44
N GLU A 32 -8.44 -1.20 14.49
CA GLU A 32 -9.52 -1.30 15.47
C GLU A 32 -10.72 -0.46 15.06
N THR A 33 -10.46 0.79 14.64
CA THR A 33 -11.49 1.77 14.30
C THR A 33 -11.83 1.81 12.82
N GLY A 34 -10.95 1.27 11.96
CA GLY A 34 -11.05 1.40 10.51
C GLY A 34 -10.75 2.81 10.00
N TYR A 35 -10.24 3.72 10.85
CA TYR A 35 -9.93 5.09 10.45
C TYR A 35 -8.81 5.13 9.43
N ILE A 36 -8.98 5.88 8.33
CA ILE A 36 -7.94 6.03 7.31
C ILE A 36 -6.92 7.05 7.81
N CYS A 37 -5.77 6.57 8.24
CA CYS A 37 -4.68 7.40 8.72
C CYS A 37 -3.92 8.06 7.57
N LYS A 38 -3.73 7.35 6.45
CA LYS A 38 -3.04 7.87 5.27
C LYS A 38 -3.52 7.22 3.98
N LEU A 39 -3.51 7.99 2.91
CA LEU A 39 -4.02 7.63 1.59
C LEU A 39 -3.00 8.02 0.52
N GLN A 40 -2.82 7.17 -0.48
CA GLN A 40 -2.09 7.51 -1.70
C GLN A 40 -2.82 7.00 -2.95
N VAL A 41 -2.97 7.86 -3.96
CA VAL A 41 -3.55 7.51 -5.26
C VAL A 41 -2.51 6.80 -6.12
N TYR A 42 -2.89 5.69 -6.76
CA TYR A 42 -2.07 5.08 -7.80
C TYR A 42 -2.20 5.87 -9.10
N THR A 43 -1.08 6.43 -9.57
CA THR A 43 -1.04 7.27 -10.77
C THR A 43 -0.30 6.61 -11.95
N GLY A 44 -0.06 5.29 -11.91
CA GLY A 44 0.71 4.58 -12.94
C GLY A 44 2.19 4.46 -12.59
N ALA A 45 3.04 4.34 -13.62
CA ALA A 45 4.50 4.46 -13.46
C ALA A 45 4.87 5.93 -13.20
N SER A 46 5.89 6.17 -12.37
CA SER A 46 6.43 7.52 -12.17
C SER A 46 7.01 8.05 -13.49
N ALA A 47 7.16 9.38 -13.60
CA ALA A 47 7.92 10.01 -14.69
C ALA A 47 9.36 9.49 -14.77
N GLU A 48 9.88 8.99 -13.65
CA GLU A 48 11.21 8.37 -13.49
C GLU A 48 11.24 6.87 -13.89
N GLY A 49 10.13 6.33 -14.40
CA GLY A 49 9.99 4.93 -14.80
C GLY A 49 9.19 4.07 -13.81
N ARG A 50 9.14 2.75 -14.06
CA ARG A 50 8.61 1.77 -13.09
C ARG A 50 9.59 1.70 -11.92
N GLU A 51 9.17 2.11 -10.72
CA GLU A 51 9.98 1.87 -9.52
C GLU A 51 10.14 0.36 -9.36
N LYS A 52 11.38 -0.10 -9.17
CA LYS A 52 11.63 -1.43 -8.62
C LYS A 52 10.93 -1.49 -7.26
N ASP A 53 10.20 -2.57 -7.01
CA ASP A 53 9.53 -2.83 -5.73
C ASP A 53 8.48 -1.78 -5.32
N HIS A 54 7.62 -1.38 -6.26
CA HIS A 54 6.50 -0.47 -6.03
C HIS A 54 5.69 -0.80 -4.75
N GLY A 55 5.35 -2.08 -4.53
CA GLY A 55 4.58 -2.50 -3.35
C GLY A 55 5.28 -2.16 -2.03
N PRO A 56 6.46 -2.72 -1.77
CA PRO A 56 7.25 -2.40 -0.58
C PRO A 56 7.54 -0.91 -0.37
N ASN A 57 7.80 -0.16 -1.45
CA ASN A 57 8.09 1.28 -1.37
C ASN A 57 6.86 2.10 -0.97
N ILE A 58 5.65 1.68 -1.39
CA ILE A 58 4.40 2.29 -0.91
C ILE A 58 4.26 2.11 0.60
N ILE A 59 4.55 0.91 1.13
CA ILE A 59 4.47 0.69 2.59
C ILE A 59 5.44 1.59 3.33
N LYS A 60 6.70 1.67 2.88
CA LYS A 60 7.69 2.58 3.47
C LYS A 60 7.16 4.01 3.51
N ARG A 61 6.60 4.53 2.39
CA ARG A 61 6.06 5.90 2.31
C ARG A 61 4.86 6.13 3.22
N LEU A 62 3.95 5.15 3.31
CA LEU A 62 2.77 5.26 4.14
C LEU A 62 3.10 5.15 5.64
N SER A 63 4.10 4.35 6.01
CA SER A 63 4.46 4.10 7.41
C SER A 63 5.40 5.13 8.05
N LEU A 64 5.98 6.06 7.27
CA LEU A 64 6.96 7.05 7.75
C LEU A 64 6.47 7.85 8.98
N ASP A 65 5.19 8.19 9.05
CA ASP A 65 4.67 9.05 10.13
C ASP A 65 4.34 8.27 11.41
N PHE A 66 4.34 6.93 11.32
CA PHE A 66 4.01 6.01 12.42
C PHE A 66 5.25 5.33 13.00
N LEU A 67 6.46 5.72 12.55
CA LEU A 67 7.72 5.09 12.98
C LEU A 67 7.99 5.29 14.48
N GLY A 68 8.55 4.26 15.11
CA GLY A 68 9.05 4.34 16.50
C GLY A 68 7.98 4.31 17.60
N ARG A 69 6.71 4.01 17.26
CA ARG A 69 5.58 4.01 18.22
C ARG A 69 5.14 2.62 18.67
N GLY A 70 5.86 1.57 18.27
CA GLY A 70 5.54 0.18 18.64
C GLY A 70 4.32 -0.40 17.92
N HIS A 71 3.87 0.22 16.82
CA HIS A 71 2.76 -0.31 16.03
C HIS A 71 3.15 -1.59 15.27
N VAL A 72 2.14 -2.41 14.98
CA VAL A 72 2.26 -3.58 14.11
C VAL A 72 1.59 -3.28 12.78
N ILE A 73 2.32 -3.46 11.68
CA ILE A 73 1.76 -3.28 10.34
C ILE A 73 1.29 -4.63 9.81
N TYR A 74 0.04 -4.68 9.39
CA TYR A 74 -0.52 -5.79 8.61
C TYR A 74 -0.62 -5.38 7.14
N MET A 75 -0.18 -6.25 6.25
CA MET A 75 -0.17 -5.99 4.81
C MET A 75 -0.45 -7.27 4.02
N ASP A 76 -0.85 -7.12 2.76
CA ASP A 76 -0.99 -8.25 1.85
C ASP A 76 0.38 -8.74 1.34
N SER A 77 0.39 -9.91 0.69
CA SER A 77 1.60 -10.49 0.13
C SER A 77 2.19 -9.68 -1.03
N HIS A 78 1.38 -8.91 -1.76
CA HIS A 78 1.84 -8.05 -2.85
C HIS A 78 2.70 -6.87 -2.35
N PHE A 79 2.53 -6.47 -1.09
CA PHE A 79 3.34 -5.46 -0.43
C PHE A 79 4.53 -6.02 0.35
N SER A 80 4.59 -7.34 0.56
CA SER A 80 5.61 -7.98 1.39
C SER A 80 6.94 -8.19 0.64
N SER A 81 8.06 -7.96 1.33
CA SER A 81 9.38 -8.37 0.88
C SER A 81 10.36 -8.54 2.06
N PRO A 82 11.39 -9.40 1.94
CA PRO A 82 12.41 -9.54 3.01
C PRO A 82 13.09 -8.22 3.37
N ASP A 83 13.44 -7.40 2.37
CA ASP A 83 14.07 -6.09 2.57
C ASP A 83 13.15 -5.11 3.30
N LEU A 84 11.84 -5.19 3.06
CA LEU A 84 10.87 -4.39 3.78
C LEU A 84 10.80 -4.78 5.26
N PHE A 85 10.76 -6.08 5.55
CA PHE A 85 10.72 -6.55 6.93
C PHE A 85 11.95 -6.12 7.72
N GLU A 86 13.14 -6.23 7.13
CA GLU A 86 14.37 -5.77 7.78
C GLU A 86 14.37 -4.24 7.96
N HIS A 87 13.84 -3.49 6.99
CA HIS A 87 13.68 -2.03 7.11
C HIS A 87 12.73 -1.64 8.26
N LEU A 88 11.58 -2.32 8.37
CA LEU A 88 10.58 -2.06 9.41
C LEU A 88 11.10 -2.46 10.80
N ARG A 89 11.79 -3.61 10.89
CA ARG A 89 12.42 -4.10 12.13
C ARG A 89 13.45 -3.11 12.66
N LYS A 90 14.32 -2.58 11.79
CA LYS A 90 15.32 -1.55 12.14
C LYS A 90 14.69 -0.25 12.66
N ARG A 91 13.42 0.02 12.33
CA ARG A 91 12.69 1.21 12.76
C ARG A 91 11.65 0.94 13.87
N HIS A 92 11.82 -0.16 14.60
CA HIS A 92 11.00 -0.56 15.75
C HIS A 92 9.53 -0.84 15.43
N PHE A 93 9.23 -1.42 14.27
CA PHE A 93 7.92 -2.03 14.02
C PHE A 93 7.91 -3.52 14.34
N GLY A 94 6.80 -3.99 14.89
CA GLY A 94 6.39 -5.37 14.71
C GLY A 94 5.83 -5.56 13.31
N SER A 95 6.19 -6.65 12.62
CA SER A 95 5.58 -6.99 11.34
C SER A 95 4.69 -8.22 11.51
N GLY A 96 3.38 -8.04 11.36
CA GLY A 96 2.42 -9.13 11.40
C GLY A 96 2.26 -9.74 10.01
N ASN A 97 2.51 -11.04 9.87
CA ASN A 97 2.34 -11.73 8.59
C ASN A 97 0.85 -11.82 8.22
N GLY A 98 0.44 -11.11 7.18
CA GLY A 98 -0.78 -11.41 6.43
C GLY A 98 -0.46 -12.46 5.37
N LEU A 99 -0.76 -13.74 5.65
CA LEU A 99 -0.72 -14.89 4.74
C LEU A 99 0.30 -14.81 3.58
N VAL A 100 1.50 -15.30 3.82
CA VAL A 100 2.48 -15.64 2.78
C VAL A 100 1.93 -16.82 1.98
N ARG A 101 1.80 -16.67 0.66
CA ARG A 101 1.61 -17.78 -0.28
C ARG A 101 2.94 -18.10 -0.94
#